data_AF-A0A2Z2KT99-F1
#
_entry.id   AF-A0A2Z2KT99-F1
#
_cell.length_a   1.000
_cell.length_b   1.000
_cell.length_c   1.000
_cell.angle_alpha   90.00
_cell.angle_beta   90.00
_cell.angle_gamma   90.00
#
_symmetry.space_group_name_H-M   'P 1'
#
loop_
_entity.id
_entity.type
_entity.pdbx_description
1 polymer ?
#
loop_
_entity_poly.entity_id
_entity_poly.type
_entity_poly.pdbx_seq_one_letter_code
_entity_poly.pdbx_strand_id
1 'polypeptide(L)'
;MNHTEYNKVVKIGEEVWICDYRFNDIDNQPIRHVKPTKVMVVSNEELPSNKTVYYSEFHFRPFGKNGKPLAQVIAPYDNTGYRSLTGTSLNIFYDEKECVKHYKKQCKTIIIDFESAKESKMKYYDKKIAEIQNEMESLKGVLN
;
A
#
# COMPACT_ATOMS: atom_id res chain seq x y z
N MET A 1 -10.75 -3.05 10.79
CA MET A 1 -10.58 -1.80 11.56
C MET A 1 -9.31 -1.11 11.08
N ASN A 2 -9.25 0.21 11.16
CA ASN A 2 -8.00 0.96 11.03
C ASN A 2 -7.29 1.10 12.38
N HIS A 3 -6.07 1.66 12.39
CA HIS A 3 -5.32 1.90 13.63
C HIS A 3 -6.07 2.75 14.65
N THR A 4 -6.71 3.86 14.24
CA THR A 4 -7.41 4.75 15.17
C THR A 4 -8.55 4.04 15.92
N GLU A 5 -9.29 3.19 15.23
CA GLU A 5 -10.34 2.35 15.84
C GLU A 5 -9.73 1.31 16.77
N TYR A 6 -8.68 0.63 16.32
CA TYR A 6 -8.05 -0.44 17.05
C TYR A 6 -7.29 0.04 18.29
N ASN A 7 -6.68 1.22 18.24
CA ASN A 7 -5.95 1.83 19.37
C ASN A 7 -6.82 2.02 20.62
N LYS A 8 -8.15 2.09 20.45
CA LYS A 8 -9.10 2.21 21.57
C LYS A 8 -9.28 0.89 22.35
N VAL A 9 -8.94 -0.24 21.73
CA VAL A 9 -9.17 -1.59 22.26
C VAL A 9 -7.90 -2.44 22.26
N VAL A 10 -6.76 -1.84 21.93
CA VAL A 10 -5.48 -2.54 21.73
C VAL A 10 -5.02 -3.23 23.01
N LYS A 11 -4.50 -4.45 22.86
CA LYS A 11 -3.86 -5.21 23.92
C LYS A 11 -2.48 -5.66 23.46
N ILE A 12 -1.43 -5.17 24.12
CA ILE A 12 -0.05 -5.60 23.82
C ILE A 12 0.06 -7.12 24.06
N GLY A 13 0.75 -7.79 23.14
CA GLY A 13 0.89 -9.25 23.11
C GLY A 13 -0.26 -9.99 22.41
N GLU A 14 -1.32 -9.30 22.00
CA GLU A 14 -2.43 -9.96 21.29
C GLU A 14 -2.08 -10.30 19.84
N GLU A 15 -2.75 -11.33 19.32
CA GLU A 15 -2.60 -11.79 17.95
C GLU A 15 -3.71 -11.22 17.08
N VAL A 16 -3.34 -10.60 15.96
CA VAL A 16 -4.27 -10.11 14.95
C VAL A 16 -3.78 -10.43 13.55
N TRP A 17 -4.65 -10.22 12.57
CA TRP A 17 -4.35 -10.29 11.16
C TRP A 17 -4.30 -8.89 10.58
N ILE A 18 -3.27 -8.63 9.79
CA ILE A 18 -3.12 -7.37 9.07
C ILE A 18 -3.01 -7.60 7.57
N CYS A 19 -3.53 -6.67 6.79
CA CYS A 19 -3.29 -6.62 5.34
C CYS A 19 -3.41 -5.20 4.82
N ASP A 20 -2.73 -4.94 3.71
CA ASP A 20 -2.86 -3.69 2.99
C ASP A 20 -2.22 -3.81 1.60
N TYR A 21 -2.94 -3.47 0.55
CA TYR A 21 -2.37 -3.32 -0.78
C TYR A 21 -2.93 -2.07 -1.43
N ARG A 22 -2.08 -1.04 -1.60
CA ARG A 22 -2.48 0.28 -2.08
C ARG A 22 -1.41 0.91 -2.95
N PHE A 23 -1.87 1.69 -3.92
CA PHE A 23 -1.10 2.59 -4.77
C PHE A 23 -1.61 4.02 -4.53
N ASN A 24 -0.72 4.99 -4.46
CA ASN A 24 -1.11 6.41 -4.59
C ASN A 24 -1.16 6.84 -6.05
N ASP A 25 -0.26 6.25 -6.84
CA ASP A 25 -0.17 6.40 -8.27
C ASP A 25 0.11 5.01 -8.85
N ILE A 26 -0.74 4.59 -9.79
CA ILE A 26 -0.73 3.26 -10.39
C ILE A 26 0.51 3.06 -11.30
N ASP A 27 1.16 4.16 -11.69
CA ASP A 27 2.37 4.15 -12.52
C ASP A 27 3.64 3.92 -11.70
N ASN A 28 3.51 3.96 -10.38
CA ASN A 28 4.60 3.80 -9.43
C ASN A 28 4.49 2.48 -8.67
N GLN A 29 5.50 2.19 -7.85
CA GLN A 29 5.44 1.05 -6.93
C GLN A 29 4.34 1.28 -5.87
N PRO A 30 3.74 0.21 -5.34
CA PRO A 30 2.73 0.36 -4.30
C PRO A 30 3.32 1.07 -3.08
N ILE A 31 2.60 2.08 -2.59
CA ILE A 31 2.98 2.78 -1.35
C ILE A 31 2.98 1.82 -0.16
N ARG A 32 2.14 0.78 -0.21
CA ARG A 32 2.16 -0.31 0.76
C ARG A 32 1.67 -1.63 0.15
N HIS A 33 2.38 -2.69 0.51
CA HIS A 33 2.03 -4.06 0.16
C HIS A 33 2.34 -5.01 1.32
N VAL A 34 1.31 -5.30 2.12
CA VAL A 34 1.28 -6.25 3.23
C VAL A 34 0.21 -7.29 2.89
N LYS A 35 0.63 -8.50 2.56
CA LYS A 35 -0.29 -9.64 2.39
C LYS A 35 -1.00 -9.95 3.71
N PRO A 36 -2.15 -10.65 3.70
CA PRO A 36 -2.76 -11.17 4.93
C PRO A 36 -1.71 -11.89 5.77
N THR A 37 -1.41 -11.32 6.94
CA THR A 37 -0.31 -11.77 7.79
C THR A 37 -0.76 -11.78 9.23
N LYS A 38 -0.56 -12.91 9.92
CA LYS A 38 -0.74 -13.01 11.36
C LYS A 38 0.43 -12.32 12.07
N VAL A 39 0.11 -11.43 13.00
CA VAL A 39 1.09 -10.62 13.71
C VAL A 39 0.76 -10.57 15.20
N MET A 40 1.79 -10.34 16.00
CA MET A 40 1.66 -9.94 17.39
C MET A 40 1.72 -8.42 17.49
N VAL A 41 0.89 -7.85 18.37
CA VAL A 41 0.97 -6.44 18.75
C VAL A 41 2.05 -6.24 19.81
N VAL A 42 2.96 -5.30 19.58
CA VAL A 42 4.14 -5.10 20.43
C VAL A 42 4.27 -3.63 20.81
N SER A 43 4.61 -3.37 22.08
CA SER A 43 4.89 -2.01 22.56
C SER A 43 6.07 -1.41 21.81
N ASN A 44 6.01 -0.11 21.52
CA ASN A 44 7.15 0.59 20.93
C ASN A 44 8.34 0.74 21.89
N GLU A 45 8.17 0.49 23.18
CA GLU A 45 9.27 0.37 24.14
C GLU A 45 10.22 -0.80 23.80
N GLU A 46 9.72 -1.81 23.08
CA GLU A 46 10.53 -2.95 22.61
C GLU A 46 11.20 -2.70 21.25
N LEU A 47 11.09 -1.49 20.69
CA LEU A 47 11.78 -1.17 19.45
C LEU A 47 13.30 -1.10 19.68
N PRO A 48 14.11 -1.53 18.70
CA PRO A 48 15.52 -1.18 18.67
C PRO A 48 15.71 0.34 18.77
N SER A 49 16.70 0.80 19.51
CA SER A 49 16.94 2.24 19.77
C SER A 49 17.17 3.08 18.51
N ASN A 50 17.50 2.45 17.38
CA ASN A 50 17.68 3.09 16.07
C ASN A 50 16.41 3.11 15.21
N LYS A 51 15.26 2.63 15.72
CA LYS A 51 13.99 2.61 15.01
C LYS A 51 12.96 3.47 15.72
N THR A 52 12.14 4.12 14.90
CA THR A 52 11.00 4.90 15.37
C THR A 52 9.77 4.49 14.56
N VAL A 53 8.69 4.20 15.26
CA VAL A 53 7.38 4.01 14.66
C VAL A 53 6.57 5.27 14.96
N TYR A 54 6.25 6.02 13.92
CA TYR A 54 5.53 7.28 14.07
C TYR A 54 4.02 7.04 14.20
N TYR A 55 3.35 7.95 14.91
CA TYR A 55 1.89 8.05 15.02
C TYR A 55 1.20 6.84 15.68
N SER A 56 1.95 5.99 16.37
CA SER A 56 1.44 4.84 17.09
C SER A 56 2.31 4.56 18.30
N GLU A 57 1.71 4.05 19.38
CA GLU A 57 2.41 3.56 20.57
C GLU A 57 2.80 2.07 20.47
N PHE A 58 2.36 1.41 19.40
CA PHE A 58 2.67 0.01 19.13
C PHE A 58 3.05 -0.24 17.68
N HIS A 59 3.63 -1.40 17.45
CA HIS A 59 3.93 -1.92 16.12
C HIS A 59 3.54 -3.40 16.02
N PHE A 60 3.62 -3.94 14.82
CA PHE A 60 3.31 -5.33 14.56
C PHE A 60 4.58 -6.12 14.26
N ARG A 61 4.64 -7.36 14.76
CA ARG A 61 5.67 -8.33 14.42
C ARG A 61 5.04 -9.58 13.82
N PRO A 62 5.38 -9.97 12.58
CA PRO A 62 4.85 -11.19 11.99
C PRO A 62 5.40 -12.43 12.69
N PHE A 63 4.64 -13.51 12.68
CA PHE A 63 5.10 -14.80 13.20
C PHE A 63 6.02 -15.51 12.21
N GLY A 64 7.10 -16.10 12.74
CA GLY A 64 7.98 -16.99 12.00
C GLY A 64 7.45 -18.42 11.95
N LYS A 65 8.14 -19.30 11.21
CA LYS A 65 7.79 -20.72 11.07
C LYS A 65 7.71 -21.47 12.40
N ASN A 66 8.43 -21.01 13.42
CA ASN A 66 8.46 -21.59 14.76
C ASN A 66 7.37 -21.04 15.69
N GLY A 67 6.42 -20.24 15.16
CA GLY A 67 5.37 -19.61 15.95
C GLY A 67 5.85 -18.47 16.86
N LYS A 68 7.12 -18.05 16.75
CA LYS A 68 7.63 -16.89 17.50
C LYS A 68 7.58 -15.61 16.64
N PRO A 69 7.30 -14.45 17.23
CA PRO A 69 7.39 -13.17 16.52
C PRO A 69 8.80 -12.94 15.94
N LEU A 70 8.86 -12.45 14.70
CA LEU A 70 10.09 -12.07 14.03
C LEU A 70 10.53 -10.66 14.46
N ALA A 71 11.81 -10.35 14.31
CA ALA A 71 12.36 -9.00 14.55
C ALA A 71 11.89 -7.95 13.52
N GLN A 72 11.18 -8.39 12.47
CA GLN A 72 10.61 -7.49 11.46
C GLN A 72 9.56 -6.59 12.11
N VAL A 73 9.70 -5.28 11.91
CA VAL A 73 8.75 -4.27 12.39
C VAL A 73 7.84 -3.89 11.24
N ILE A 74 6.54 -3.99 11.45
CA ILE A 74 5.51 -3.47 10.53
C ILE A 74 4.80 -2.31 11.24
N ALA A 75 5.01 -1.10 10.74
CA ALA A 75 4.40 0.10 11.28
C ALA A 75 2.91 0.20 10.89
N PRO A 76 2.02 0.66 11.78
CA PRO A 76 0.59 0.74 11.45
C PRO A 76 0.25 1.70 10.33
N TYR A 77 1.06 2.73 10.10
CA TYR A 77 0.85 3.72 9.05
C TYR A 77 1.80 3.51 7.87
N ASP A 78 1.35 3.89 6.67
CA ASP A 78 2.16 3.86 5.46
C ASP A 78 3.25 4.95 5.45
N ASN A 79 4.22 4.76 4.56
CA ASN A 79 5.33 5.69 4.41
C ASN A 79 4.98 6.66 3.27
N THR A 80 4.21 7.70 3.55
CA THR A 80 3.86 8.76 2.58
C THR A 80 5.06 9.56 2.05
N GLY A 81 6.26 9.30 2.59
CA GLY A 81 7.48 10.04 2.25
C GLY A 81 7.66 11.34 3.03
N TYR A 82 6.63 11.80 3.77
CA TYR A 82 6.68 13.04 4.55
C TYR A 82 6.40 12.77 6.04
N ARG A 83 7.38 13.10 6.88
CA ARG A 83 7.32 12.88 8.34
C ARG A 83 6.32 13.78 9.08
N SER A 84 5.68 14.71 8.41
CA SER A 84 4.61 15.55 8.96
C SER A 84 3.21 15.01 8.65
N LEU A 85 3.10 14.01 7.76
CA LEU A 85 1.83 13.45 7.31
C LEU A 85 1.72 12.01 7.81
N THR A 86 0.73 11.78 8.66
CA THR A 86 0.45 10.46 9.27
C THR A 86 0.26 9.36 8.23
N GLY A 87 -0.23 9.70 7.04
CA GLY A 87 -0.56 8.72 6.02
C GLY A 87 -1.79 7.91 6.37
N THR A 88 -1.93 6.76 5.74
CA THR A 88 -3.09 5.88 5.97
C THR A 88 -2.65 4.63 6.71
N SER A 89 -3.50 4.23 7.65
CA SER A 89 -3.28 3.01 8.41
C SER A 89 -3.51 1.76 7.55
N LEU A 90 -2.75 0.70 7.83
CA LEU A 90 -3.07 -0.65 7.38
C LEU A 90 -4.38 -1.17 7.99
N ASN A 91 -4.91 -2.26 7.44
CA ASN A 91 -6.16 -2.84 7.91
C ASN A 91 -5.89 -3.95 8.93
N ILE A 92 -6.60 -3.91 10.05
CA ILE A 92 -6.45 -4.80 11.21
C ILE A 92 -7.75 -5.61 11.41
N PHE A 93 -7.61 -6.91 11.63
CA PHE A 93 -8.69 -7.87 11.78
C PHE A 93 -8.37 -8.87 12.89
N TYR A 94 -9.39 -9.31 13.62
CA TYR A 94 -9.25 -10.46 14.53
C TYR A 94 -9.34 -11.80 13.80
N ASP A 95 -9.98 -11.82 12.62
CA ASP A 95 -10.23 -13.03 11.83
C ASP A 95 -9.45 -13.04 10.51
N GLU A 96 -8.86 -14.20 10.19
CA GLU A 96 -8.09 -14.40 8.97
C GLU A 96 -8.95 -14.29 7.71
N LYS A 97 -10.17 -14.85 7.74
CA LYS A 97 -11.02 -14.90 6.54
C LYS A 97 -11.46 -13.50 6.14
N GLU A 98 -11.81 -12.65 7.10
CA GLU A 98 -12.15 -11.25 6.84
C GLU A 98 -10.92 -10.46 6.34
N CYS A 99 -9.73 -10.72 6.89
CA CYS A 99 -8.48 -10.13 6.39
C CYS A 99 -8.21 -10.51 4.92
N VAL A 100 -8.28 -11.80 4.60
CA VAL A 100 -8.08 -12.32 3.24
C VAL A 100 -9.14 -11.79 2.27
N LYS A 101 -10.41 -11.73 2.70
CA LYS A 101 -11.52 -11.18 1.93
C LYS A 101 -11.30 -9.70 1.61
N HIS A 102 -10.86 -8.91 2.59
CA HIS A 102 -10.54 -7.51 2.38
C HIS A 102 -9.37 -7.32 1.41
N TYR A 103 -8.28 -8.07 1.60
CA TYR A 103 -7.13 -8.00 0.71
C TYR A 103 -7.49 -8.36 -0.74
N LYS A 104 -8.31 -9.41 -0.95
CA LYS A 104 -8.85 -9.76 -2.27
C LYS A 104 -9.67 -8.62 -2.90
N LYS A 105 -10.43 -7.87 -2.09
CA LYS A 105 -11.15 -6.68 -2.57
C LYS A 105 -10.18 -5.60 -3.03
N GLN A 106 -9.12 -5.32 -2.26
CA GLN A 106 -8.07 -4.38 -2.67
C GLN A 106 -7.40 -4.81 -3.99
N CYS A 107 -7.06 -6.08 -4.15
CA CYS A 107 -6.51 -6.60 -5.41
C CYS A 107 -7.47 -6.36 -6.59
N LYS A 108 -8.77 -6.60 -6.42
CA LYS A 108 -9.77 -6.35 -7.47
C LYS A 108 -9.84 -4.87 -7.85
N THR A 109 -9.83 -3.97 -6.88
CA THR A 109 -9.81 -2.53 -7.12
C THR A 109 -8.55 -2.12 -7.90
N ILE A 110 -7.38 -2.60 -7.46
CA ILE A 110 -6.10 -2.32 -8.14
C ILE A 110 -6.11 -2.81 -9.59
N ILE A 111 -6.67 -3.99 -9.87
CA ILE A 111 -6.78 -4.50 -11.24
C ILE A 111 -7.60 -3.54 -12.11
N ILE A 112 -8.76 -3.08 -11.61
CA ILE A 112 -9.64 -2.13 -12.33
C ILE A 112 -8.89 -0.81 -12.59
N ASP A 113 -8.12 -0.32 -11.62
CA ASP A 113 -7.33 0.90 -11.75
C ASP A 113 -6.25 0.75 -12.83
N PHE A 114 -5.53 -0.38 -12.85
CA PHE A 114 -4.54 -0.69 -13.90
C PHE A 114 -5.16 -0.83 -15.29
N GLU A 115 -6.32 -1.48 -15.41
CA GLU A 115 -7.06 -1.60 -16.67
C GLU A 115 -7.47 -0.23 -17.20
N SER A 116 -8.00 0.63 -16.33
CA SER A 116 -8.39 2.00 -16.66
C SER A 116 -7.19 2.86 -17.09
N ALA A 117 -6.06 2.71 -16.39
CA ALA A 117 -4.82 3.41 -16.71
C ALA A 117 -4.24 2.94 -18.05
N LYS A 118 -4.28 1.64 -18.33
CA LYS A 118 -3.87 1.05 -19.61
C LYS A 118 -4.64 1.68 -20.76
N GLU A 119 -5.98 1.73 -20.68
CA GLU A 119 -6.82 2.34 -21.71
C GLU A 119 -6.51 3.82 -21.92
N SER A 120 -6.35 4.55 -20.82
CA SER A 120 -6.06 6.00 -20.85
C SER A 120 -4.72 6.29 -21.51
N LYS A 121 -3.69 5.49 -21.20
CA LYS A 121 -2.37 5.61 -21.81
C LYS A 121 -2.36 5.24 -23.29
N MET A 122 -3.08 4.19 -23.68
CA MET A 122 -3.22 3.83 -25.10
C MET A 122 -3.80 5.01 -25.90
N LYS A 123 -4.91 5.58 -25.43
CA LYS A 123 -5.53 6.77 -26.06
C LYS A 123 -4.57 7.97 -26.12
N TYR A 124 -3.79 8.19 -25.07
CA TYR A 124 -2.78 9.25 -25.05
C TYR A 124 -1.70 9.03 -26.12
N TYR A 125 -1.16 7.82 -26.23
CA TYR A 125 -0.13 7.51 -27.22
C TYR A 125 -0.66 7.55 -28.65
N ASP A 126 -1.87 7.02 -28.88
CA ASP A 126 -2.52 7.11 -30.20
C ASP A 126 -2.67 8.57 -30.64
N LYS A 127 -3.11 9.45 -29.73
CA LYS A 127 -3.18 10.89 -29.98
C LYS A 127 -1.82 11.48 -30.32
N LYS A 128 -0.77 11.13 -29.56
CA LYS A 128 0.59 11.66 -29.78
C LYS A 128 1.18 11.20 -31.11
N ILE A 129 0.94 9.97 -31.51
CA ILE A 129 1.36 9.45 -32.82
C ILE A 129 0.68 10.23 -33.95
N ALA A 130 -0.63 10.46 -33.85
CA ALA A 130 -1.38 11.22 -34.85
C ALA A 130 -0.90 12.68 -34.96
N GLU A 131 -0.61 13.34 -33.83
CA GLU A 131 -0.02 14.69 -33.81
C GLU A 131 1.30 14.75 -34.60
N ILE A 132 2.20 13.80 -34.36
CA ILE A 132 3.51 13.71 -35.05
C ILE A 132 3.33 13.41 -36.54
N GLN A 133 2.42 12.51 -36.91
CA GLN A 133 2.13 12.20 -38.31
C GLN A 133 1.64 13.43 -39.09
N ASN A 134 0.73 14.20 -38.50
CA ASN A 134 0.24 15.45 -39.09
C ASN A 134 1.36 16.48 -39.27
N GLU A 135 2.25 16.61 -38.28
CA GLU A 135 3.42 17.48 -38.36
C GLU A 135 4.34 17.07 -39.53
N MET A 136 4.65 15.78 -39.67
CA MET A 136 5.44 15.26 -40.78
C MET A 136 4.80 15.54 -42.15
N GLU A 137 3.48 15.40 -42.27
CA GLU A 137 2.76 15.68 -43.52
C GLU A 137 2.77 17.17 -43.87
N SER A 138 2.57 18.04 -42.87
CA SER A 138 2.62 19.50 -43.07
C SER A 138 3.96 19.97 -43.63
N LEU A 139 5.07 19.37 -43.18
CA LEU A 139 6.41 19.71 -43.65
C LEU A 139 6.67 19.26 -45.10
N LYS A 140 6.06 18.15 -45.54
CA LYS A 140 6.14 17.71 -46.94
C LYS A 140 5.42 18.66 -47.88
N GLY A 141 4.33 19.28 -47.44
CA GLY A 141 3.58 20.26 -48.24
C GLY A 141 4.31 21.60 -48.45
N VAL A 142 5.32 21.92 -47.63
CA VAL A 142 6.14 23.15 -47.73
C VAL A 142 7.32 22.99 -48.69
N LEU A 143 7.71 21.75 -49.01
CA LEU A 143 8.87 21.44 -49.86
C LEU A 143 8.52 21.17 -51.33
N ASN A 144 7.25 21.33 -51.72
CA ASN A 144 6.77 21.22 -53.10
C ASN A 144 6.43 22.60 -53.70
#